data_AF-A0A923MGS3-F1
#
_entry.id   AF-A0A923MGS3-F1
#
_cell.length_a   1.000
_cell.length_b   1.000
_cell.length_c   1.000
_cell.angle_alpha   90.00
_cell.angle_beta   90.00
_cell.angle_gamma   90.00
#
_symmetry.space_group_name_H-M   'P 1'
#
loop_
_entity.id
_entity.type
_entity.pdbx_description
1 polymer ?
#
loop_
_entity_poly.entity_id
_entity_poly.type
_entity_poly.pdbx_seq_one_letter_code
_entity_poly.pdbx_strand_id
1 'polypeptide(L)'
;MVNCTGLDPGTAWRSNPFLNALADRGWLRLDPTGIGVHVGSHCEALDAAGNPQPTLRAVGPPTAGVFGDPLGVPFISAQVRRILPDVLRTLDC
;
A
#
# COMPACT_ATOMS: atom_id res chain seq x y z
N MET A 1 25.96 -21.08 1.08
CA MET A 1 24.71 -20.72 1.78
C MET A 1 23.75 -20.12 0.77
N VAL A 2 22.45 -20.43 0.84
CA VAL A 2 21.41 -19.86 -0.02
C VAL A 2 20.39 -19.17 0.87
N ASN A 3 20.06 -17.90 0.59
CA ASN A 3 19.08 -17.14 1.35
C ASN A 3 17.68 -17.31 0.74
N CYS A 4 16.75 -17.87 1.52
CA CYS A 4 15.37 -18.14 1.14
C CYS A 4 14.35 -17.38 2.01
N THR A 5 14.70 -16.20 2.56
CA THR A 5 13.81 -15.41 3.45
C THR A 5 12.62 -14.77 2.75
N GLY A 6 12.52 -14.86 1.42
CA GLY A 6 11.42 -14.29 0.66
C GLY A 6 11.44 -12.76 0.61
N LEU A 7 10.26 -12.15 0.50
CA LEU A 7 10.08 -10.70 0.48
C LEU A 7 10.27 -10.12 1.89
N ASP A 8 11.00 -9.02 1.96
CA ASP A 8 11.15 -8.25 3.19
C ASP A 8 9.86 -7.48 3.48
N PRO A 9 9.15 -7.80 4.58
CA PRO A 9 7.83 -7.24 4.85
C PRO A 9 7.87 -5.76 5.27
N GLY A 10 9.02 -5.20 5.68
CA GLY A 10 9.05 -3.84 6.22
C GLY A 10 10.36 -3.06 6.10
N THR A 11 11.51 -3.72 5.98
CA THR A 11 12.82 -3.03 5.94
C THR A 11 13.09 -2.41 4.57
N ALA A 12 12.77 -3.12 3.49
CA ALA A 12 12.83 -2.60 2.12
C ALA A 12 12.02 -1.30 1.96
N TRP A 13 10.86 -1.22 2.61
CA TRP A 13 10.03 -0.01 2.67
C TRP A 13 10.75 1.16 3.34
N ARG A 14 11.27 0.94 4.56
CA ARG A 14 11.99 1.98 5.33
C ARG A 14 13.31 2.40 4.71
N SER A 15 13.91 1.56 3.87
CA SER A 15 15.14 1.90 3.15
C SER A 15 14.91 2.70 1.88
N ASN A 16 13.67 2.82 1.40
CA ASN A 16 13.36 3.51 0.14
C ASN A 16 13.23 5.03 0.38
N PRO A 17 14.12 5.87 -0.15
CA PRO A 17 14.11 7.31 0.11
C PRO A 17 12.84 8.02 -0.38
N PHE A 18 12.22 7.54 -1.45
CA PHE A 18 10.98 8.12 -1.98
C PHE A 18 9.79 7.85 -1.05
N LEU A 19 9.69 6.61 -0.54
CA LEU A 19 8.62 6.24 0.40
C LEU A 19 8.79 6.95 1.74
N ASN A 20 10.02 7.09 2.22
CA ASN A 20 10.32 7.90 3.40
C ASN A 20 9.92 9.37 3.19
N ALA A 21 10.25 9.97 2.05
CA ALA A 21 9.87 11.35 1.77
C ALA A 21 8.34 11.55 1.71
N LEU A 22 7.58 10.57 1.21
CA LEU A 22 6.11 10.62 1.27
C LEU A 22 5.59 10.52 2.70
N ALA A 23 6.16 9.62 3.51
CA ALA A 23 5.80 9.48 4.92
C ALA A 23 6.13 10.75 5.72
N ASP A 24 7.32 11.31 5.54
CA ASP A 24 7.79 12.53 6.21
C ASP A 24 6.91 13.74 5.87
N ARG A 25 6.40 13.80 4.63
CA ARG A 25 5.45 14.82 4.18
C ARG A 25 4.00 14.51 4.58
N GLY A 26 3.75 13.41 5.28
CA GLY A 26 2.44 12.99 5.76
C GLY A 26 1.51 12.43 4.69
N TRP A 27 2.01 12.10 3.49
CA TRP A 27 1.18 11.57 2.39
C TRP A 27 0.77 10.11 2.59
N LEU A 28 1.53 9.36 3.37
CA LEU A 28 1.23 7.98 3.72
C LEU A 28 1.75 7.66 5.12
N ARG A 29 1.34 6.51 5.67
CA ARG A 29 1.91 5.93 6.89
C ARG A 29 2.12 4.43 6.75
N LEU A 30 3.05 3.90 7.53
CA LEU A 30 3.23 2.45 7.66
C LEU A 30 1.99 1.83 8.32
N ASP A 31 1.65 0.61 7.93
CA ASP A 31 0.64 -0.17 8.63
C ASP A 31 1.07 -0.47 10.08
N PRO A 32 0.16 -0.48 11.09
CA PRO A 32 0.46 -0.78 12.48
C PRO A 32 1.12 -2.14 12.70
N THR A 33 0.91 -3.10 11.80
CA THR A 33 1.61 -4.39 11.80
C THR A 33 3.11 -4.26 11.52
N GLY A 34 3.56 -3.11 11.02
CA GLY A 34 4.91 -2.89 10.54
C GLY A 34 5.14 -3.36 9.10
N ILE A 35 4.09 -3.85 8.42
CA ILE A 35 4.18 -4.46 7.09
C ILE A 35 3.49 -3.57 6.05
N GLY A 36 4.29 -2.95 5.17
CA GLY A 36 3.77 -2.12 4.09
C GLY A 36 3.00 -0.88 4.54
N VAL A 37 2.15 -0.34 3.66
CA VAL A 37 1.41 0.92 3.83
C VAL A 37 0.03 0.65 4.41
N HIS A 38 -0.38 1.51 5.34
CA HIS A 38 -1.77 1.52 5.79
C HIS A 38 -2.65 2.08 4.68
N VAL A 39 -3.59 1.28 4.21
CA VAL A 39 -4.53 1.66 3.16
C VAL A 39 -5.99 1.52 3.58
N GLY A 40 -6.85 2.32 2.96
CA GLY A 40 -8.30 2.25 3.08
C GLY A 40 -8.94 1.13 2.24
N SER A 41 -10.27 1.10 2.25
CA SER A 41 -11.07 0.06 1.59
C SER A 41 -11.01 0.09 0.07
N HIS A 42 -10.52 1.16 -0.56
CA HIS A 42 -10.24 1.21 -2.00
C HIS A 42 -8.75 1.39 -2.28
N CYS A 43 -7.92 0.89 -1.37
CA CYS A 43 -6.46 0.92 -1.48
C CYS A 43 -5.86 2.34 -1.49
N GLU A 44 -6.60 3.35 -1.03
CA GLU A 44 -6.11 4.71 -0.78
C GLU A 44 -5.04 4.68 0.30
N ALA A 45 -3.88 5.30 0.07
CA ALA A 45 -2.92 5.48 1.14
C ALA A 45 -3.55 6.34 2.25
N LEU A 46 -3.36 5.97 3.51
CA LEU A 46 -3.80 6.80 4.62
C LEU A 46 -2.68 7.76 5.02
N ASP A 47 -3.02 9.04 5.14
CA ASP A 47 -2.13 10.10 5.63
C ASP A 47 -1.74 9.89 7.10
N ALA A 48 -0.90 10.79 7.64
CA ALA A 48 -0.47 10.71 9.04
C ALA A 48 -1.64 10.80 10.06
N ALA A 49 -2.75 11.45 9.69
CA ALA A 49 -3.96 11.56 10.50
C ALA A 49 -4.97 10.42 10.26
N GLY A 50 -4.70 9.52 9.31
CA GLY A 50 -5.57 8.41 8.94
C GLY A 50 -6.60 8.74 7.85
N ASN A 51 -6.51 9.90 7.19
CA ASN A 51 -7.42 10.25 6.10
C ASN A 51 -6.97 9.58 4.79
N PRO A 52 -7.90 9.07 3.98
CA PRO A 52 -7.57 8.48 2.69
C PRO A 52 -7.14 9.56 1.68
N GLN A 53 -6.01 9.32 1.01
CA GLN A 53 -5.53 10.16 -0.06
C GLN A 53 -6.37 9.98 -1.33
N PRO A 54 -6.85 11.04 -1.98
CA PRO A 54 -7.69 10.93 -3.17
C PRO A 54 -6.90 10.38 -4.37
N THR A 55 -5.61 10.75 -4.49
CA THR A 55 -4.81 10.51 -5.69
C THR A 55 -3.63 9.54 -5.48
N LEU A 56 -3.48 9.00 -4.26
CA LEU A 56 -2.40 8.06 -3.94
C LEU A 56 -2.97 6.73 -3.47
N ARG A 57 -2.62 5.66 -4.17
CA ARG A 57 -3.06 4.29 -3.88
C ARG A 57 -1.90 3.31 -3.90
N ALA A 58 -1.98 2.28 -3.07
CA ALA A 58 -1.01 1.18 -3.06
C ALA A 58 -1.74 -0.15 -3.32
N VAL A 59 -1.19 -1.00 -4.19
CA VAL A 59 -1.83 -2.26 -4.61
C VAL A 59 -0.83 -3.40 -4.53
N GLY A 60 -1.27 -4.58 -4.11
CA GLY A 60 -0.46 -5.80 -4.02
C GLY A 60 0.40 -5.88 -2.76
N PRO A 61 1.65 -6.40 -2.85
CA PRO A 61 2.54 -6.58 -1.69
C PRO A 61 2.68 -5.39 -0.73
N PRO A 62 2.70 -4.12 -1.20
CA PRO A 62 2.62 -2.93 -0.34
C PRO A 62 1.50 -2.92 0.70
N THR A 63 0.44 -3.69 0.49
CA THR A 63 -0.78 -3.69 1.31
C THR A 63 -0.90 -4.92 2.21
N ALA A 64 0.17 -5.70 2.35
CA ALA A 64 0.16 -6.97 3.08
C ALA A 64 -0.17 -6.81 4.57
N GLY A 65 0.18 -5.69 5.22
CA GLY A 65 -0.25 -5.41 6.59
C GLY A 65 -1.77 -5.33 6.75
N VAL A 66 -2.47 -4.82 5.72
CA VAL A 66 -3.94 -4.66 5.73
C VAL A 66 -4.66 -5.92 5.26
N PHE A 67 -4.19 -6.56 4.18
CA PHE A 67 -4.92 -7.67 3.53
C PHE A 67 -4.32 -9.06 3.76
N GLY A 68 -3.19 -9.17 4.48
CA GLY A 68 -2.51 -10.44 4.77
C GLY A 68 -1.68 -10.95 3.60
N ASP A 69 -2.31 -11.60 2.62
CA ASP A 69 -1.63 -12.17 1.45
C ASP A 69 -2.08 -11.54 0.12
N PRO A 70 -1.69 -10.29 -0.18
CA PRO A 70 -1.89 -9.69 -1.49
C PRO A 70 -0.71 -9.99 -2.44
N LEU A 71 0.03 -11.08 -2.23
CA LEU A 71 1.27 -11.35 -2.96
C LEU A 71 1.00 -12.06 -4.30
N GLY A 72 -0.05 -12.87 -4.36
CA GLY A 72 -0.42 -13.62 -5.55
C GLY A 72 -1.16 -12.78 -6.61
N VAL A 73 -0.90 -13.08 -7.89
CA VAL A 73 -1.60 -12.47 -9.04
C VAL A 73 -3.13 -12.49 -8.89
N PRO A 74 -3.79 -13.56 -8.41
CA PRO A 74 -5.25 -13.56 -8.23
C PRO A 74 -5.73 -12.51 -7.22
N PHE A 75 -5.00 -12.33 -6.11
CA PHE A 75 -5.33 -11.34 -5.08
C PHE A 75 -5.13 -9.92 -5.60
N ILE A 76 -4.03 -9.66 -6.30
CA ILE A 76 -3.74 -8.36 -6.91
C ILE A 76 -4.83 -8.03 -7.95
N SER A 77 -5.18 -8.98 -8.80
CA SER A 77 -6.22 -8.81 -9.83
C SER A 77 -7.58 -8.51 -9.21
N ALA A 78 -7.93 -9.20 -8.13
CA ALA A 78 -9.15 -8.93 -7.37
C ALA A 78 -9.13 -7.55 -6.71
N GLN A 79 -8.00 -7.11 -6.15
CA GLN A 79 -7.83 -5.76 -5.62
C GLN A 79 -8.05 -4.72 -6.72
N VAL A 80 -7.38 -4.84 -7.86
CA VAL A 80 -7.52 -3.90 -9.00
C VAL A 80 -8.97 -3.83 -9.46
N ARG A 81 -9.62 -4.99 -9.64
CA ARG A 81 -11.03 -5.04 -10.05
C ARG A 81 -11.95 -4.36 -9.04
N ARG A 82 -11.69 -4.51 -7.74
CA ARG A 82 -12.47 -3.89 -6.67
C ARG A 82 -12.35 -2.36 -6.67
N ILE A 83 -11.16 -1.83 -6.91
CA ILE A 83 -10.90 -0.38 -6.80
C ILE A 83 -11.19 0.39 -8.11
N LEU A 84 -11.30 -0.30 -9.24
CA LEU A 84 -11.45 0.34 -10.55
C LEU A 84 -12.60 1.38 -10.62
N PRO A 85 -13.83 1.12 -10.11
CA PRO A 85 -14.90 2.12 -10.14
C PRO A 85 -14.54 3.39 -9.34
N ASP A 86 -13.80 3.22 -8.26
CA ASP A 86 -13.37 4.32 -7.38
C ASP A 86 -12.25 5.16 -8.02
N VAL A 87 -11.33 4.49 -8.71
CA VAL A 87 -10.29 5.14 -9.52
C VAL A 87 -10.92 5.97 -10.64
N LEU A 88 -11.86 5.40 -11.42
CA LEU A 88 -12.50 6.13 -12.51
C LEU A 88 -13.22 7.39 -12.02
N ARG A 89 -14.00 7.28 -10.93
CA ARG A 89 -14.67 8.43 -10.33
C ARG A 89 -13.72 9.55 -9.92
N THR A 90 -12.52 9.20 -9.47
CA THR A 90 -11.49 10.17 -9.08
C THR A 90 -10.94 10.92 -10.30
N LEU A 91 -10.86 10.27 -11.47
CA LEU A 91 -10.36 10.86 -12.71
C LEU A 91 -11.39 11.74 -13.42
N ASP A 92 -12.67 11.51 -13.16
CA ASP A 92 -13.79 12.29 -13.73
C ASP A 92 -14.04 13.62 -12.97
N CYS A 93 -13.30 13.88 -11.89
CA CYS A 93 -13.38 15.10 -11.07
C CYS A 93 -12.33 16.14 -11.50
#